data_AF-A0A2V8V6D6-F1
#
_entry.id   AF-A0A2V8V6D6-F1
#
_cell.length_a   1.000
_cell.length_b   1.000
_cell.length_c   1.000
_cell.angle_alpha   90.00
_cell.angle_beta   90.00
_cell.angle_gamma   90.00
#
_symmetry.space_group_name_H-M   'P 1'
#
loop_
_entity.id
_entity.type
_entity.pdbx_description
1 polymer ?
#
loop_
_entity_poly.entity_id
_entity_poly.type
_entity_poly.pdbx_seq_one_letter_code
_entity_poly.pdbx_strand_id
1 'polypeptide(L)' 'SVEGKKAPALAEELWKQRILVVAIVHKDFEGLRVTPNIYTTPREIDMFASAMEKLIKA' A
#
# COMPACT_ATOMS: atom_id res chain seq x y z
N SER A 1 -6.47 -5.87 -10.43
CA SER A 1 -6.81 -4.58 -9.82
C SER A 1 -7.47 -4.83 -8.48
N VAL A 2 -7.15 -4.07 -7.44
CA VAL A 2 -7.95 -4.10 -6.19
C VAL A 2 -9.28 -3.44 -6.53
N GLU A 3 -10.32 -4.25 -6.76
CA GLU A 3 -11.60 -3.78 -7.27
C GLU A 3 -12.21 -2.73 -6.33
N GLY A 4 -12.54 -1.55 -6.88
CA GLY A 4 -13.25 -0.49 -6.17
C GLY A 4 -12.43 0.46 -5.29
N LYS A 5 -11.13 0.23 -5.06
CA LYS A 5 -10.31 1.12 -4.21
C LYS A 5 -9.29 1.92 -5.01
N LYS A 6 -9.38 3.25 -4.91
CA LYS A 6 -8.41 4.20 -5.50
C LYS A 6 -7.09 4.17 -4.73
N ALA A 7 -5.97 4.30 -5.43
CA ALA A 7 -4.63 4.28 -4.85
C ALA A 7 -4.40 5.38 -3.78
N PRO A 8 -4.90 6.63 -3.93
CA PRO A 8 -4.80 7.63 -2.87
C PRO A 8 -5.47 7.20 -1.56
N ALA A 9 -6.69 6.64 -1.64
CA ALA A 9 -7.41 6.16 -0.47
C ALA A 9 -6.68 4.99 0.22
N LEU A 10 -6.12 4.07 -0.58
CA LEU A 10 -5.29 2.98 -0.03
C LEU A 10 -4.02 3.51 0.66
N ALA A 11 -3.38 4.53 0.09
CA ALA A 11 -2.21 5.17 0.70
C ALA A 11 -2.55 5.82 2.06
N GLU A 12 -3.71 6.49 2.15
CA GLU A 12 -4.19 7.07 3.41
C GLU A 12 -4.47 6.00 4.48
N GLU A 13 -5.08 4.87 4.12
CA GLU A 13 -5.34 3.77 5.06
C GLU A 13 -4.04 3.12 5.57
N LEU A 14 -3.05 2.92 4.68
CA LEU A 14 -1.75 2.38 5.06
C LEU A 14 -0.98 3.35 5.98
N TRP A 15 -1.13 4.66 5.77
CA TRP A 15 -0.51 5.67 6.62
C TRP A 15 -0.99 5.62 8.08
N LYS A 16 -2.25 5.23 8.33
CA LYS A 16 -2.76 5.03 9.71
C LYS A 16 -1.97 3.97 10.48
N GLN A 17 -1.36 3.01 9.78
CA GLN A 17 -0.49 1.97 10.33
C GLN A 17 1.00 2.33 10.24
N ARG A 18 1.33 3.59 9.92
CA ARG A 18 2.69 4.10 9.71
C ARG A 18 3.43 3.42 8.55
N ILE A 19 2.70 2.90 7.57
CA ILE A 19 3.27 2.36 6.35
C ILE A 19 3.30 3.47 5.30
N LEU A 20 4.50 3.88 4.87
CA LEU A 20 4.69 4.93 3.87
C LEU A 20 4.67 4.33 2.47
N VAL A 21 3.70 4.76 1.66
CA VAL A 21 3.61 4.44 0.23
C VAL A 21 3.29 5.71 -0.55
N VAL A 22 3.59 5.71 -1.84
CA VAL A 22 3.22 6.81 -2.73
C VAL A 22 2.15 6.32 -3.70
N ALA A 23 0.98 6.95 -3.69
CA ALA A 23 -0.01 6.74 -4.73
C ALA A 23 0.45 7.45 -6.01
N ILE A 24 0.52 6.71 -7.11
CA ILE A 24 0.79 7.24 -8.44
C ILE A 24 -0.52 7.20 -9.22
N VAL A 25 -0.98 8.38 -9.62
CA VAL A 25 -2.19 8.56 -10.43
C VAL A 25 -1.75 9.13 -11.78
N HIS A 26 -1.83 8.31 -12.83
CA HIS A 26 -1.63 8.71 -14.22
C HIS A 26 -2.92 8.52 -15.01
N LYS A 27 -3.01 9.10 -16.22
CA LYS A 27 -4.21 8.99 -17.07
C LYS A 27 -4.52 7.53 -17.45
N ASP A 28 -3.47 6.75 -17.69
CA ASP A 28 -3.58 5.37 -18.20
C ASP A 28 -3.43 4.30 -17.12
N PHE A 29 -2.95 4.67 -15.92
CA PHE A 29 -2.75 3.73 -14.83
C PHE A 29 -2.80 4.41 -13.47
N GLU A 30 -3.19 3.63 -12.47
CA GLU A 30 -3.22 4.03 -11.08
C GLU A 30 -2.65 2.90 -10.23
N GLY A 31 -1.79 3.23 -9.26
CA GLY A 31 -1.15 2.23 -8.43
C GLY A 31 -0.40 2.78 -7.23
N LEU A 32 0.06 1.88 -6.37
CA LEU A 32 0.90 2.21 -5.21
C LEU A 32 2.36 1.88 -5.53
N ARG A 33 3.24 2.85 -5.30
CA ARG A 33 4.69 2.63 -5.27
C ARG A 33 5.10 2.29 -3.84
N VAL A 34 5.60 1.07 -3.67
CA VAL A 34 6.16 0.55 -2.43
C VAL A 34 7.67 0.38 -2.62
N THR A 35 8.46 0.88 -1.68
CA THR A 35 9.93 0.81 -1.77
C THR A 35 10.49 0.29 -0.45
N PRO A 36 10.71 -1.03 -0.32
CA PRO A 36 11.50 -1.55 0.79
C PRO A 36 12.96 -1.12 0.61
N ASN A 37 13.66 -0.95 1.72
CA ASN A 37 15.09 -0.62 1.75
C ASN A 37 15.86 -1.71 2.51
N ILE A 38 17.19 -1.64 2.50
CA ILE A 38 18.05 -2.62 3.19
C ILE A 38 17.87 -2.65 4.72
N TYR A 39 17.24 -1.62 5.28
CA TYR A 39 16.91 -1.52 6.70
C TYR A 39 15.52 -2.07 7.00
N THR A 40 14.74 -2.45 5.98
CA THR A 40 13.43 -3.05 6.16
C THR A 40 13.59 -4.50 6.61
N THR A 41 13.05 -4.79 7.78
CA THR A 41 13.04 -6.13 8.35
C THR A 41 11.97 -7.01 7.68
N PRO A 42 12.12 -8.34 7.66
CA PRO A 42 11.08 -9.24 7.16
C PRO A 42 9.72 -9.02 7.85
N ARG A 43 9.74 -8.70 9.15
CA ARG A 43 8.53 -8.41 9.92
C ARG A 43 7.78 -7.17 9.39
N GLU A 44 8.48 -6.13 8.97
CA GLU A 44 7.86 -4.95 8.38
C GLU A 44 7.21 -5.25 7.02
N ILE A 45 7.82 -6.16 6.24
CA ILE A 45 7.22 -6.68 5.00
C ILE A 45 5.94 -7.47 5.32
N ASP A 46 5.96 -8.33 6.32
CA ASP A 46 4.78 -9.10 6.74
C ASP A 46 3.65 -8.20 7.26
N MET A 47 4.01 -7.12 7.97
CA MET A 47 3.06 -6.09 8.41
C MET A 47 2.39 -5.40 7.21
N PHE A 48 3.16 -5.02 6.19
CA PHE A 48 2.63 -4.45 4.96
C PHE A 48 1.70 -5.43 4.24
N ALA A 49 2.13 -6.68 4.04
CA ALA A 49 1.32 -7.71 3.38
C ALA A 49 0.00 -7.94 4.12
N SER A 50 0.06 -8.06 5.45
CA SER A 50 -1.12 -8.23 6.30
C SER A 50 -2.08 -7.03 6.22
N ALA A 51 -1.55 -5.80 6.18
CA ALA A 51 -2.37 -4.60 6.02
C ALA A 51 -3.06 -4.57 4.65
N MET A 52 -2.33 -4.89 3.58
CA MET A 52 -2.88 -4.98 2.23
C MET A 52 -3.97 -6.04 2.12
N GLU A 53 -3.75 -7.24 2.67
CA GLU A 53 -4.77 -8.29 2.65
C GLU A 53 -6.07 -7.88 3.35
N LYS A 54 -5.97 -7.21 4.50
CA LYS A 54 -7.15 -6.66 5.20
C LYS A 54 -7.86 -5.62 4.34
N LEU A 55 -7.11 -4.76 3.65
CA LEU A 55 -7.67 -3.76 2.76
C LEU A 55 -8.30 -4.34 1.49
N ILE A 56 -7.87 -5.52 1.03
CA ILE A 56 -8.45 -6.16 -0.17
C ILE A 56 -9.68 -7.01 0.19
N LYS A 57 -9.70 -7.63 1.38
CA LYS A 57 -10.79 -8.50 1.85
C LYS A 57 -11.98 -7.74 2.48
N ALA A 58 -11.79 -6.47 2.85
CA ALA A 58 -12.81 -5.60 3.45
C ALA A 58 -13.50 -4.74 2.39
#